data_AF-J2NRP4-F1
#
_entry.id   AF-J2NRP4-F1
#
_cell.length_a   1.000
_cell.length_b   1.000
_cell.length_c   1.000
_cell.angle_alpha   90.00
_cell.angle_beta   90.00
_cell.angle_gamma   90.00
#
_symmetry.space_group_name_H-M   'P 1'
#
loop_
_entity.id
_entity.type
_entity.pdbx_description
1 polymer ?
#
loop_
_entity_poly.entity_id
_entity_poly.type
_entity_poly.pdbx_seq_one_letter_code
_entity_poly.pdbx_strand_id
1 'polypeptide(L)'
;MENKKAGPDHFRYVDEIGPDGLEVHCITYTVIGETAQCWYIADEYTVNMINGYQHSWTADAVKKRRKRVLKETDAHSRRFAYPDKAHALRSYKLRKSRQLGHAELTLERARAALGYFGDLSVMNEAPVAEKLIIANEYIQGMGWGDY
;
A
#
# COMPACT_ATOMS: atom_id res chain seq x y z
N MET A 1 13.28 34.62 4.39
CA MET A 1 13.44 34.09 3.02
C MET A 1 12.24 33.24 2.73
N GLU A 2 11.42 33.60 1.74
CA GLU A 2 10.39 32.69 1.25
C GLU A 2 11.08 31.42 0.73
N ASN A 3 10.75 30.29 1.34
CA ASN A 3 11.26 28.98 0.92
C ASN A 3 10.74 28.70 -0.48
N LYS A 4 11.56 28.95 -1.50
CA LYS A 4 11.27 28.51 -2.87
C LYS A 4 11.05 27.01 -2.86
N LYS A 5 9.81 26.61 -3.16
CA LYS A 5 9.42 25.21 -3.19
C LYS A 5 10.20 24.50 -4.30
N ALA A 6 10.88 23.40 -3.95
CA ALA A 6 11.75 22.67 -4.87
C ALA A 6 10.99 21.92 -5.98
N GLY A 7 9.67 21.78 -5.88
CA GLY A 7 8.83 21.11 -6.87
C GLY A 7 7.36 21.05 -6.43
N PRO A 8 6.50 20.38 -7.21
CA PRO A 8 5.08 20.27 -6.86
C PRO A 8 4.88 19.38 -5.62
N ASP A 9 3.83 19.66 -4.85
CA ASP A 9 3.38 18.72 -3.83
C ASP A 9 2.93 17.41 -4.45
N HIS A 10 3.05 16.34 -3.66
CA HIS A 10 2.55 15.04 -4.03
C HIS A 10 1.61 14.52 -2.94
N PHE A 11 0.43 14.08 -3.33
CA PHE A 11 -0.62 13.63 -2.44
C PHE A 11 -0.72 12.11 -2.42
N ARG A 12 -1.02 11.57 -1.24
CA ARG A 12 -1.34 10.15 -1.07
C ARG A 12 -2.39 10.00 0.02
N TYR A 13 -3.49 9.35 -0.31
CA TYR A 13 -4.47 8.94 0.68
C TYR A 13 -3.98 7.68 1.42
N VAL A 14 -4.01 7.71 2.73
CA VAL A 14 -3.78 6.57 3.62
C VAL A 14 -4.96 6.43 4.56
N ASP A 15 -5.12 5.28 5.17
CA ASP A 15 -6.18 5.03 6.13
C ASP A 15 -5.67 4.33 7.39
N GLU A 16 -6.33 4.62 8.50
CA GLU A 16 -6.04 4.08 9.82
C GLU A 16 -7.36 3.59 10.44
N ILE A 17 -7.31 2.45 11.11
CA ILE A 17 -8.46 1.86 11.80
C ILE A 17 -8.33 2.19 13.28
N GLY A 18 -9.37 2.78 13.85
CA GLY A 18 -9.48 3.09 15.27
C GLY A 18 -10.86 2.76 15.83
N PRO A 19 -11.12 3.07 17.12
CA PRO A 19 -12.42 2.84 17.76
C PRO A 19 -13.60 3.50 17.03
N ASP A 20 -13.36 4.65 16.40
CA ASP A 20 -14.38 5.42 15.68
C ASP A 20 -14.60 4.94 14.23
N GLY A 21 -13.85 3.92 13.79
CA GLY A 21 -13.95 3.32 12.47
C GLY A 21 -12.72 3.57 11.60
N LEU A 22 -12.95 3.83 10.31
CA LEU A 22 -11.89 4.03 9.33
C LEU A 22 -11.67 5.52 9.06
N GLU A 23 -10.51 6.02 9.45
CA GLU A 23 -10.08 7.36 9.10
C GLU A 23 -9.31 7.35 7.79
N VAL A 24 -9.59 8.30 6.90
CA VAL A 24 -8.89 8.41 5.61
C VAL A 24 -8.22 9.78 5.51
N HIS A 25 -6.89 9.78 5.49
CA HIS A 25 -6.05 10.97 5.53
C HIS A 25 -5.40 11.24 4.17
N CYS A 26 -5.51 12.47 3.67
CA CYS A 26 -4.75 12.90 2.50
C CYS A 26 -3.40 13.48 2.95
N ILE A 27 -2.35 12.65 2.93
CA ILE A 27 -0.99 13.11 3.27
C ILE A 27 -0.41 13.91 2.11
N THR A 28 0.15 15.07 2.43
CA THR A 28 0.94 15.90 1.51
C THR A 28 2.42 15.59 1.69
N TYR A 29 3.09 15.24 0.61
CA TYR A 29 4.52 15.00 0.53
C TYR A 29 5.19 16.13 -0.25
N THR A 30 6.22 16.72 0.34
CA THR A 30 6.98 17.83 -0.24
C THR A 30 8.24 17.31 -0.90
N VAL A 31 8.64 17.92 -2.02
CA VAL A 31 9.92 17.63 -2.68
C VAL A 31 11.08 18.12 -1.81
N ILE A 32 12.00 17.21 -1.49
CA ILE A 32 13.24 17.48 -0.74
C ILE A 32 14.50 17.25 -1.57
N GLY A 33 14.34 16.77 -2.80
CA GLY A 33 15.45 16.54 -3.72
C GLY A 33 14.96 16.19 -5.12
N GLU A 34 15.77 16.52 -6.11
CA GLU A 34 15.44 16.38 -7.51
C GLU A 34 16.58 15.72 -8.28
N THR A 35 16.22 14.90 -9.26
CA THR A 35 17.12 14.42 -10.31
C THR A 35 16.45 14.67 -11.66
N ALA A 36 17.15 14.42 -12.76
CA ALA A 36 16.56 14.51 -14.10
C ALA A 36 15.28 13.65 -14.25
N GLN A 37 15.24 12.48 -13.62
CA GLN A 37 14.17 11.48 -13.83
C GLN A 37 13.13 11.41 -12.70
N CYS A 38 13.48 11.83 -11.50
CA CYS A 38 12.63 11.62 -10.32
C CYS A 38 12.71 12.74 -9.28
N TRP A 39 11.64 12.83 -8.52
CA TRP A 39 11.53 13.58 -7.28
C TRP A 39 11.78 12.66 -6.09
N TYR A 40 12.51 13.16 -5.10
CA TYR A 40 12.53 12.63 -3.75
C TYR A 40 11.59 13.47 -2.88
N ILE A 41 10.58 12.81 -2.33
CA ILE A 41 9.52 13.45 -1.55
C ILE A 41 9.52 12.93 -0.11
N ALA A 42 9.06 13.76 0.83
CA ALA A 42 8.97 13.41 2.23
C ALA A 42 7.71 14.02 2.88
N ASP A 43 7.21 13.39 3.94
CA ASP A 43 6.07 13.90 4.70
C ASP A 43 6.46 15.12 5.54
N GLU A 44 5.45 15.80 6.09
CA GLU A 44 5.64 17.01 6.89
C GLU A 44 6.60 16.80 8.07
N TYR A 45 6.46 15.70 8.81
CA TYR A 45 7.36 15.38 9.91
C TYR A 45 8.83 15.32 9.46
N THR A 46 9.10 14.62 8.37
CA THR A 46 10.46 14.48 7.83
C THR A 46 10.98 15.81 7.29
N VAL A 47 10.12 16.63 6.65
CA VAL A 47 10.49 17.96 6.19
C VAL A 47 10.85 18.87 7.37
N ASN A 48 10.03 18.87 8.43
CA ASN A 48 10.30 19.64 9.65
C ASN A 48 11.58 19.18 10.34
N MET A 49 11.84 17.87 10.37
CA MET A 49 13.10 17.30 10.87
C MET A 49 14.29 17.82 10.06
N ILE A 50 14.23 17.83 8.72
CA ILE A 50 15.32 18.32 7.86
C ILE A 50 15.58 19.82 8.06
N ASN A 51 14.51 20.61 8.16
CA ASN A 51 14.57 22.05 8.35
C ASN A 51 14.91 22.47 9.79
N GLY A 52 14.83 21.54 10.74
CA GLY A 52 15.19 21.74 12.14
C GLY A 52 16.71 21.77 12.37
N TYR A 53 17.12 21.72 13.63
CA TYR A 53 18.53 21.80 14.02
C TYR A 53 19.35 20.66 13.40
N GLN A 54 20.52 20.94 12.81
CA GLN A 54 21.26 19.97 11.98
C GLN A 54 21.69 18.69 12.72
N HIS A 55 21.80 18.71 14.06
CA HIS A 55 22.06 17.51 14.87
C HIS A 55 20.86 16.56 15.02
N SER A 56 19.67 16.96 14.54
CA SER A 56 18.43 16.17 14.66
C SER A 56 18.29 15.10 13.57
N TRP A 57 19.17 15.06 12.57
CA TRP A 57 19.09 14.09 11.49
C TRP A 57 20.43 13.76 10.82
N THR A 58 20.50 12.59 10.20
CA THR A 58 21.60 12.16 9.34
C THR A 58 21.10 11.95 7.91
N ALA A 59 21.98 12.06 6.92
CA ALA A 59 21.62 11.81 5.51
C ALA A 59 20.99 10.41 5.32
N ASP A 60 21.46 9.41 6.06
CA ASP A 60 20.89 8.06 6.07
C ASP A 60 19.48 8.01 6.67
N ALA A 61 19.23 8.77 7.75
CA ALA A 61 17.92 8.88 8.36
C ALA A 61 16.89 9.48 7.38
N VAL A 62 17.31 10.46 6.58
CA VAL A 62 16.48 11.06 5.52
C VAL A 62 16.28 10.09 4.35
N LYS A 63 17.35 9.39 3.93
CA LYS A 63 17.30 8.40 2.83
C LYS A 63 16.32 7.25 3.12
N LYS A 64 16.20 6.81 4.38
CA LYS A 64 15.25 5.76 4.80
C LYS A 64 13.78 6.24 4.77
N ARG A 65 13.53 7.53 5.00
CA ARG A 65 12.17 8.10 5.11
C ARG A 65 11.64 8.60 3.78
N ARG A 66 12.49 9.19 2.94
CA ARG A 66 12.10 9.75 1.64
C ARG A 66 11.55 8.69 0.70
N LYS A 67 10.65 9.11 -0.19
CA LYS A 67 10.06 8.28 -1.25
C LYS A 67 10.49 8.81 -2.60
N ARG A 68 10.64 7.93 -3.58
CA ARG A 68 11.00 8.28 -4.96
C ARG A 68 9.75 8.26 -5.84
N VAL A 69 9.53 9.32 -6.62
CA VAL A 69 8.46 9.41 -7.62
C VAL A 69 9.05 9.83 -8.95
N LEU A 70 8.77 9.08 -10.02
CA LEU A 70 9.22 9.41 -11.37
C LEU A 70 8.47 10.63 -11.91
N LYS A 71 9.18 11.51 -12.62
CA LYS A 71 8.61 12.72 -13.24
C LYS A 71 7.72 12.34 -14.41
N GLU A 72 8.34 11.71 -15.39
CA GLU A 72 7.67 11.16 -16.56
C GLU A 72 7.13 9.79 -16.21
N THR A 73 5.87 9.60 -16.54
CA THR A 73 5.31 8.26 -16.55
C THR A 73 4.26 8.12 -17.63
N ASP A 74 4.11 6.89 -18.11
CA ASP A 74 2.92 6.49 -18.84
C ASP A 74 1.67 6.50 -17.94
N ALA A 75 0.51 6.35 -18.57
CA ALA A 75 -0.79 6.29 -17.90
C ALA A 75 -0.95 5.08 -16.96
N HIS A 76 -0.04 4.10 -17.03
CA HIS A 76 -0.12 2.82 -16.31
C HIS A 76 0.90 2.69 -15.18
N SER A 77 1.82 3.64 -15.05
CA SER A 77 2.85 3.61 -14.02
C SER A 77 2.25 3.67 -12.61
N ARG A 78 2.80 2.83 -11.74
CA ARG A 78 2.44 2.85 -10.32
C ARG A 78 3.32 3.87 -9.61
N ARG A 79 2.73 4.97 -9.14
CA ARG A 79 3.41 5.98 -8.33
C ARG A 79 3.08 5.83 -6.85
N PHE A 80 4.03 6.20 -6.00
CA PHE A 80 3.80 6.26 -4.56
C PHE A 80 2.83 7.39 -4.18
N ALA A 81 3.04 8.59 -4.74
CA ALA A 81 2.19 9.76 -4.53
C ALA A 81 2.03 10.53 -5.85
N TYR A 82 1.01 11.39 -5.93
CA TYR A 82 0.56 12.01 -7.19
C TYR A 82 0.46 13.53 -7.05
N PRO A 83 0.85 14.32 -8.06
CA PRO A 83 0.71 15.78 -8.01
C PRO A 83 -0.72 16.30 -7.88
N ASP A 84 -1.71 15.46 -8.20
CA ASP A 84 -3.13 15.77 -8.14
C ASP A 84 -3.86 14.87 -7.11
N LYS A 85 -4.73 15.49 -6.31
CA LYS A 85 -5.51 14.79 -5.27
C LYS A 85 -6.52 13.81 -5.88
N ALA A 86 -7.16 14.14 -7.00
CA ALA A 86 -8.13 13.23 -7.62
C ALA A 86 -7.45 11.94 -8.11
N HIS A 87 -6.26 12.07 -8.71
CA HIS A 87 -5.46 10.93 -9.12
C HIS A 87 -4.94 10.10 -7.92
N ALA A 88 -4.52 10.77 -6.84
CA ALA A 88 -4.15 10.11 -5.59
C ALA A 88 -5.33 9.30 -4.99
N LEU A 89 -6.54 9.84 -5.02
CA LEU A 89 -7.75 9.17 -4.55
C LEU A 89 -8.11 7.97 -5.43
N ARG A 90 -8.00 8.09 -6.76
CA ARG A 90 -8.17 6.97 -7.69
C ARG A 90 -7.19 5.83 -7.37
N SER A 91 -5.92 6.18 -7.12
CA SER A 91 -4.90 5.21 -6.70
C SER A 91 -5.26 4.54 -5.38
N TYR A 92 -5.81 5.27 -4.41
CA TYR A 92 -6.29 4.70 -3.15
C TYR A 92 -7.43 3.70 -3.35
N LYS A 93 -8.46 4.05 -4.12
CA LYS A 93 -9.56 3.15 -4.47
C LYS A 93 -9.06 1.86 -5.12
N LEU A 94 -8.10 1.97 -6.06
CA LEU A 94 -7.49 0.81 -6.70
C LEU A 94 -6.75 -0.08 -5.68
N ARG A 95 -6.02 0.51 -4.72
CA ARG A 95 -5.38 -0.27 -3.65
C ARG A 95 -6.41 -0.97 -2.76
N LYS A 96 -7.51 -0.30 -2.41
CA LYS A 96 -8.58 -0.90 -1.60
C LYS A 96 -9.31 -2.02 -2.32
N SER A 97 -9.59 -1.87 -3.61
CA SER A 97 -10.14 -2.94 -4.44
C SER A 97 -9.21 -4.17 -4.49
N ARG A 98 -7.89 -3.96 -4.63
CA ARG A 98 -6.92 -5.07 -4.56
C ARG A 98 -6.87 -5.71 -3.16
N GLN A 99 -6.92 -4.89 -2.11
CA GLN A 99 -6.96 -5.38 -0.73
C GLN A 99 -8.21 -6.24 -0.50
N LEU A 100 -9.37 -5.82 -1.03
CA LEU A 100 -10.60 -6.59 -0.97
C LEU A 100 -10.43 -7.94 -1.66
N GLY A 101 -9.91 -7.97 -2.90
CA GLY A 101 -9.66 -9.23 -3.60
C GLY A 101 -8.72 -10.18 -2.85
N HIS A 102 -7.66 -9.65 -2.20
CA HIS A 102 -6.79 -10.47 -1.35
C HIS A 102 -7.49 -10.99 -0.08
N ALA A 103 -8.35 -10.18 0.53
CA ALA A 103 -9.13 -10.57 1.69
C ALA A 103 -10.16 -11.65 1.33
N GLU A 104 -10.89 -11.48 0.23
CA GLU A 104 -11.84 -12.46 -0.29
C GLU A 104 -11.15 -13.81 -0.54
N LEU A 105 -10.03 -13.82 -1.25
CA LEU A 105 -9.24 -15.05 -1.45
C LEU A 105 -8.83 -15.71 -0.12
N THR A 106 -8.37 -14.90 0.84
CA THR A 106 -7.95 -15.43 2.15
C THR A 106 -9.11 -16.07 2.90
N LEU A 107 -10.29 -15.44 2.83
CA LEU A 107 -11.52 -15.89 3.47
C LEU A 107 -12.09 -17.14 2.78
N GLU A 108 -12.09 -17.20 1.45
CA GLU A 108 -12.52 -18.38 0.70
C GLU A 108 -11.61 -19.58 0.96
N ARG A 109 -10.29 -19.36 1.10
CA ARG A 109 -9.35 -20.41 1.52
C ARG A 109 -9.69 -20.94 2.92
N ALA A 110 -9.98 -20.05 3.87
CA ALA A 110 -10.33 -20.44 5.24
C ALA A 110 -11.67 -21.19 5.27
N ARG A 111 -12.68 -20.72 4.53
CA ARG A 111 -13.99 -21.36 4.38
C ARG A 111 -13.88 -22.74 3.76
N ALA A 112 -13.07 -22.92 2.70
CA ALA A 112 -12.87 -24.22 2.08
C ALA A 112 -12.29 -25.24 3.06
N ALA A 113 -11.25 -24.83 3.82
CA ALA A 113 -10.62 -25.71 4.81
C ALA A 113 -11.59 -26.07 5.95
N LEU A 114 -12.26 -25.08 6.55
CA LEU A 114 -13.23 -25.31 7.64
C LEU A 114 -14.49 -26.04 7.16
N GLY A 115 -14.92 -25.85 5.92
CA GLY A 115 -16.05 -26.57 5.34
C GLY A 115 -15.73 -28.05 5.11
N TYR A 116 -14.49 -28.38 4.77
CA TYR A 116 -14.04 -29.76 4.58
C TYR A 116 -13.75 -30.47 5.90
N PHE A 117 -12.97 -29.84 6.79
CA PHE A 117 -12.55 -30.45 8.06
C PHE A 117 -13.53 -30.19 9.21
N GLY A 118 -14.45 -29.24 9.10
CA GLY A 118 -15.22 -28.77 10.25
C GLY A 118 -14.41 -27.83 11.16
N ASP A 119 -15.05 -27.37 12.22
CA ASP A 119 -14.40 -26.56 13.25
C ASP A 119 -13.78 -27.46 14.36
N LEU A 120 -13.32 -26.83 15.44
CA LEU A 120 -12.67 -27.52 16.56
C LEU A 120 -13.58 -28.50 17.30
N SER A 121 -14.89 -28.50 17.07
CA SER A 121 -15.83 -29.46 17.67
C SER A 121 -15.88 -30.79 16.93
N VAL A 122 -15.36 -30.84 15.69
CA VAL A 122 -15.36 -32.03 14.85
C VAL A 122 -14.01 -32.74 14.96
N MET A 123 -14.04 -33.99 15.43
CA MET A 123 -12.85 -34.86 15.45
C MET A 123 -12.72 -35.56 14.11
N ASN A 124 -11.60 -35.35 13.42
CA ASN A 124 -11.27 -36.03 12.18
C ASN A 124 -9.98 -36.82 12.32
N GLU A 125 -9.90 -37.94 11.62
CA GLU A 125 -8.61 -38.59 11.38
C GLU A 125 -7.76 -37.71 10.46
N ALA A 126 -6.45 -37.68 10.68
CA ALA A 126 -5.55 -36.93 9.82
C ALA A 126 -5.58 -37.50 8.40
N PRO A 127 -5.56 -36.66 7.34
CA PRO A 127 -5.47 -37.15 5.97
C PRO A 127 -4.23 -38.05 5.79
N VAL A 128 -4.44 -39.24 5.25
CA VAL A 128 -3.36 -40.22 5.00
C VAL A 128 -2.43 -39.76 3.86
N ALA A 129 -2.96 -38.99 2.91
CA ALA A 129 -2.19 -38.47 1.79
C ALA A 129 -1.44 -37.18 2.16
N GLU A 130 -0.19 -37.05 1.72
CA GLU A 130 0.62 -35.82 1.90
C GLU A 130 0.02 -34.60 1.18
N LYS A 131 -0.76 -34.83 0.12
CA LYS A 131 -1.43 -33.80 -0.65
C LYS A 131 -2.93 -34.09 -0.73
N LEU A 132 -3.70 -33.19 -0.13
CA LEU A 132 -5.15 -33.13 -0.27
C LEU A 132 -5.53 -31.87 -1.07
N ILE A 133 -6.40 -32.04 -2.07
CA ILE A 133 -6.96 -30.93 -2.84
C ILE A 133 -8.41 -30.74 -2.41
N ILE A 134 -8.70 -29.61 -1.79
CA ILE A 134 -10.07 -29.21 -1.44
C ILE A 134 -10.59 -28.32 -2.55
N ALA A 135 -11.69 -28.73 -3.19
CA ALA A 135 -12.31 -27.95 -4.26
C ALA A 135 -12.96 -26.68 -3.68
N ASN A 136 -12.78 -25.56 -4.38
CA ASN A 136 -13.46 -24.30 -4.09
C ASN A 136 -13.62 -23.54 -5.41
N GLU A 137 -14.88 -23.31 -5.80
CA GLU A 137 -15.23 -22.75 -7.11
C GLU A 137 -14.66 -21.33 -7.31
N TYR A 138 -14.70 -20.50 -6.27
CA TYR A 138 -14.12 -19.15 -6.32
C TYR A 138 -12.62 -19.21 -6.62
N ILE A 139 -11.88 -20.02 -5.87
CA ILE A 139 -10.42 -20.16 -6.02
C ILE A 139 -10.08 -20.70 -7.41
N GLN A 140 -10.80 -21.71 -7.87
CA GLN A 140 -10.58 -22.30 -9.19
C GLN A 140 -10.91 -21.33 -10.33
N GLY A 141 -11.91 -20.45 -10.15
CA GLY A 141 -12.37 -19.47 -11.13
C GLY A 141 -11.51 -18.22 -11.30
N MET A 142 -10.43 -18.03 -10.53
CA MET A 142 -9.61 -16.80 -10.55
C MET A 142 -8.70 -16.62 -11.77
N GLY A 143 -8.68 -17.54 -12.74
CA GLY A 143 -7.90 -17.37 -13.97
C GLY A 143 -6.40 -17.25 -13.73
N TRP A 144 -5.83 -18.17 -12.95
CA TRP A 144 -4.43 -18.17 -12.49
C TRP A 144 -3.33 -18.07 -13.58
N GLY A 145 -3.67 -18.10 -14.87
CA GLY A 145 -2.77 -18.08 -16.02
C GLY A 145 -2.90 -16.89 -16.98
N ASP A 146 -3.83 -15.95 -16.76
CA ASP A 146 -4.02 -14.79 -17.66
C ASP A 146 -3.12 -13.60 -17.25
N TYR A 147 -1.80 -13.78 -17.36
CA TYR A 147 -0.80 -12.76 -17.01
C TYR A 147 0.05 -12.30 -18.20
#